data_AF-A0A5D0V915-F1
#
_entry.id   AF-A0A5D0V915-F1
#
_cell.length_a   1.000
_cell.length_b   1.000
_cell.length_c   1.000
_cell.angle_alpha   90.00
_cell.angle_beta   90.00
_cell.angle_gamma   90.00
#
_symmetry.space_group_name_H-M   'P 1'
#
loop_
_entity.id
_entity.type
_entity.pdbx_description
1 polymer ?
#
loop_
_entity_poly.entity_id
_entity_poly.type
_entity_poly.pdbx_seq_one_letter_code
_entity_poly.pdbx_strand_id
1 'polypeptide(L)'
;MAMQPSLFESKYKPITVHTLNGTEFIPVSTYLSGEPRHKKFNGAALADLRWFLTKRDRYKDGRNGADRHTWDDKSGLLAFGLVGPDYFKPWLHVEITWKELQLGFYGKGTPDRMRRILQVVDFYLKTADIRLSRVYWNSVMELKDYSHYYLGLDCNGFTGAFLETQYPSLGINGGDHINYLDGKLKKRANLAEVRPGDILSREGGGGTRHVAMINSISGMPGEDATSAQVTVTHSSGTYHGLGTQKFTLKLHKNKTLQWQLVGYYWFNHCLAPERK
;
A
#
# COMPACT_ATOMS: atom_id res chain seq x y z
N MET A 1 -9.83 16.10 13.01
CA MET A 1 -10.51 14.78 12.92
C MET A 1 -9.69 13.87 12.03
N ALA A 2 -9.60 12.57 12.34
CA ALA A 2 -8.96 11.61 11.44
C ALA A 2 -9.86 11.32 10.23
N MET A 3 -9.27 11.12 9.05
CA MET A 3 -9.99 10.77 7.83
C MET A 3 -10.67 9.40 8.00
N GLN A 4 -11.86 9.22 7.42
CA GLN A 4 -12.49 7.90 7.36
C GLN A 4 -11.67 6.95 6.46
N PRO A 5 -11.55 5.66 6.80
CA PRO A 5 -10.84 4.68 5.97
C PRO A 5 -11.27 4.66 4.50
N SER A 6 -12.56 4.79 4.18
CA SER A 6 -13.03 4.82 2.79
C SER A 6 -12.60 6.08 2.02
N LEU A 7 -12.47 7.22 2.69
CA LEU A 7 -11.92 8.45 2.09
C LEU A 7 -10.41 8.35 1.86
N PHE A 8 -9.72 7.52 2.63
CA PHE A 8 -8.32 7.20 2.37
C PHE A 8 -8.19 6.17 1.24
N GLU A 9 -9.09 5.18 1.20
CA GLU A 9 -9.21 4.20 0.11
C GLU A 9 -9.32 4.87 -1.26
N SER A 10 -10.15 5.91 -1.37
CA SER A 10 -10.40 6.62 -2.63
C SER A 10 -9.12 7.26 -3.21
N LYS A 11 -8.11 7.52 -2.38
CA LYS A 11 -6.81 8.03 -2.84
C LYS A 11 -6.01 7.02 -3.67
N TYR A 12 -6.37 5.74 -3.65
CA TYR A 12 -5.76 4.69 -4.47
C TYR A 12 -6.55 4.38 -5.74
N LYS A 13 -7.77 4.91 -5.90
CA LYS A 13 -8.74 4.49 -6.93
C LYS A 13 -9.43 5.68 -7.61
N PRO A 14 -8.77 6.38 -8.55
CA PRO A 14 -7.40 6.17 -9.02
C PRO A 14 -6.37 7.12 -8.37
N ILE A 15 -5.09 6.74 -8.42
CA ILE A 15 -3.97 7.65 -8.13
C ILE A 15 -3.77 8.57 -9.32
N THR A 16 -3.75 9.88 -9.08
CA THR A 16 -3.31 10.87 -10.07
C THR A 16 -1.78 10.84 -10.19
N VAL A 17 -1.29 10.58 -11.40
CA VAL A 17 0.13 10.46 -11.74
C VAL A 17 0.45 11.47 -12.84
N HIS A 18 1.44 12.34 -12.63
CA HIS A 18 1.95 13.20 -13.69
C HIS A 18 3.08 12.48 -14.44
N THR A 19 2.78 12.07 -15.68
CA THR A 19 3.64 11.29 -16.58
C THR A 19 4.35 12.20 -17.57
N LEU A 20 5.27 11.64 -18.37
CA LEU A 20 5.94 12.39 -19.43
C LEU A 20 4.95 12.94 -20.49
N ASN A 21 3.85 12.22 -20.72
CA ASN A 21 2.86 12.51 -21.77
C ASN A 21 1.65 13.30 -21.26
N GLY A 22 1.53 13.54 -19.96
CA GLY A 22 0.38 14.25 -19.39
C GLY A 22 0.04 13.76 -17.99
N THR A 23 -1.23 13.88 -17.61
CA THR A 23 -1.72 13.32 -16.33
C THR A 23 -2.49 12.05 -16.61
N GLU A 24 -2.14 10.98 -15.89
CA GLU A 24 -2.79 9.69 -15.94
C GLU A 24 -3.46 9.35 -14.59
N PHE A 25 -4.51 8.54 -14.66
CA PHE A 25 -5.27 8.09 -13.50
C PHE A 25 -5.13 6.57 -13.39
N ILE A 26 -4.29 6.14 -12.45
CA ILE A 26 -3.85 4.75 -12.33
C ILE A 26 -4.44 4.11 -11.07
N PRO A 27 -5.27 3.06 -11.18
CA PRO A 27 -5.80 2.38 -10.01
C PRO A 27 -4.72 1.50 -9.35
N VAL A 28 -4.67 1.52 -8.01
CA VAL A 28 -3.88 0.61 -7.17
C VAL A 28 -4.82 -0.08 -6.19
N SER A 29 -5.62 -1.01 -6.72
CA SER A 29 -6.70 -1.66 -5.97
C SER A 29 -6.50 -3.14 -5.74
N THR A 30 -5.53 -3.78 -6.40
CA THR A 30 -5.35 -5.24 -6.33
C THR A 30 -4.84 -5.66 -4.97
N TYR A 31 -5.13 -6.90 -4.58
CA TYR A 31 -4.59 -7.48 -3.37
C TYR A 31 -3.20 -8.07 -3.63
N LEU A 32 -2.23 -7.70 -2.80
CA LEU A 32 -0.86 -8.24 -2.85
C LEU A 32 -0.46 -8.93 -1.55
N SER A 33 -1.18 -9.97 -1.10
CA SER A 33 -0.71 -10.79 0.02
C SER A 33 -0.97 -12.28 -0.11
N GLY A 34 -0.02 -13.06 0.44
CA GLY A 34 -0.22 -14.46 0.79
C GLY A 34 -0.18 -15.44 -0.37
N GLU A 35 0.97 -15.63 -1.00
CA GLU A 35 1.51 -16.92 -1.49
C GLU A 35 2.83 -16.70 -2.27
N PRO A 36 3.70 -17.73 -2.43
CA PRO A 36 4.98 -17.62 -3.14
C PRO A 36 4.88 -17.01 -4.54
N ARG A 37 3.70 -17.06 -5.18
CA ARG A 37 3.43 -16.50 -6.51
C ARG A 37 3.53 -14.98 -6.55
N HIS A 38 3.07 -14.27 -5.52
CA HIS A 38 3.09 -12.81 -5.46
C HIS A 38 4.46 -12.24 -5.07
N LYS A 39 5.24 -12.98 -4.26
CA LYS A 39 6.65 -12.62 -4.04
C LYS A 39 7.49 -12.70 -5.32
N LYS A 40 7.15 -13.63 -6.24
CA LYS A 40 7.78 -13.69 -7.56
C LYS A 40 7.43 -12.46 -8.40
N PHE A 41 6.18 -12.00 -8.40
CA PHE A 41 5.80 -10.75 -9.09
C PHE A 41 6.52 -9.52 -8.52
N ASN A 42 6.64 -9.40 -7.19
CA ASN A 42 7.39 -8.31 -6.57
C ASN A 42 8.89 -8.38 -6.92
N GLY A 43 9.45 -9.59 -6.90
CA GLY A 43 10.82 -9.85 -7.33
C GLY A 43 11.04 -9.52 -8.80
N ALA A 44 10.07 -9.83 -9.66
CA ALA A 44 10.08 -9.47 -11.07
C ALA A 44 10.01 -7.94 -11.25
N ALA A 45 9.10 -7.24 -10.58
CA ALA A 45 9.00 -5.78 -10.64
C ALA A 45 10.30 -5.08 -10.23
N LEU A 46 10.92 -5.55 -9.14
CA LEU A 46 12.22 -5.05 -8.68
C LEU A 46 13.34 -5.42 -9.66
N ALA A 47 13.29 -6.60 -10.28
CA ALA A 47 14.25 -6.99 -11.31
C ALA A 47 14.11 -6.11 -12.55
N ASP A 48 12.89 -5.88 -13.04
CA ASP A 48 12.59 -5.02 -14.19
C ASP A 48 13.16 -3.62 -13.96
N LEU A 49 12.86 -3.01 -12.80
CA LEU A 49 13.43 -1.71 -12.43
C LEU A 49 14.96 -1.73 -12.36
N ARG A 50 15.55 -2.76 -11.75
CA ARG A 50 17.02 -2.90 -11.72
C ARG A 50 17.58 -2.98 -13.13
N TRP A 51 16.95 -3.71 -14.04
CA TRP A 51 17.35 -3.82 -15.44
C TRP A 51 17.29 -2.48 -16.16
N PHE A 52 16.18 -1.75 -16.03
CA PHE A 52 16.01 -0.40 -16.58
C PHE A 52 17.12 0.56 -16.09
N LEU A 53 17.56 0.37 -14.84
CA LEU A 53 18.60 1.17 -14.19
C LEU A 53 20.05 0.72 -14.52
N THR A 54 20.27 -0.40 -15.20
CA THR A 54 21.63 -0.85 -15.54
C THR A 54 22.21 -0.08 -16.73
N LYS A 55 23.55 0.13 -16.76
CA LYS A 55 24.25 0.96 -17.78
C LYS A 55 23.90 0.62 -19.24
N ARG A 56 23.46 -0.60 -19.52
CA ARG A 56 23.17 -1.08 -20.89
C ARG A 56 21.79 -0.67 -21.41
N ASP A 57 20.84 -0.43 -20.52
CA ASP A 57 19.44 -0.30 -20.87
C ASP A 57 18.91 1.10 -20.46
N ARG A 58 19.81 2.06 -20.18
CA ARG A 58 19.49 3.32 -19.47
C ARG A 58 18.71 4.34 -20.29
N TYR A 59 19.06 4.62 -21.56
CA TYR A 59 18.37 5.64 -22.38
C TYR A 59 18.52 5.38 -23.88
N LYS A 60 17.46 5.65 -24.66
CA LYS A 60 17.46 5.53 -26.14
C LYS A 60 18.42 6.52 -26.83
N ASP A 61 18.57 7.73 -26.28
CA ASP A 61 19.34 8.82 -26.91
C ASP A 61 20.54 9.24 -26.06
N GLY A 62 21.45 8.28 -25.81
CA GLY A 62 22.61 8.44 -24.94
C GLY A 62 23.38 9.76 -25.09
N ARG A 63 23.07 10.74 -24.22
CA ARG A 63 24.01 11.75 -23.76
C ARG A 63 24.30 11.44 -22.31
N ASN A 64 25.41 10.72 -22.10
CA ASN A 64 25.93 10.37 -20.78
C ASN A 64 26.14 11.64 -19.95
N GLY A 65 25.22 11.91 -19.02
CA GLY A 65 25.35 12.92 -17.98
C GLY A 65 25.21 12.27 -16.61
N ALA A 66 26.31 12.24 -15.86
CA ALA A 66 26.43 11.87 -14.45
C ALA A 66 26.30 10.37 -14.09
N ASP A 67 27.37 9.64 -14.42
CA ASP A 67 27.90 8.57 -13.57
C ASP A 67 28.09 9.11 -12.13
N ARG A 68 27.18 8.77 -11.20
CA ARG A 68 27.43 8.48 -9.77
C ARG A 68 26.12 8.29 -9.00
N HIS A 69 25.62 7.06 -8.99
CA HIS A 69 24.84 6.58 -7.86
C HIS A 69 25.48 5.27 -7.41
N THR A 70 26.18 5.33 -6.27
CA THR A 70 26.62 4.15 -5.53
C THR A 70 25.38 3.44 -5.03
N TRP A 71 25.26 2.15 -5.36
CA TRP A 71 24.18 1.24 -4.99
C TRP A 71 24.18 0.90 -3.49
N ASP A 72 24.34 1.89 -2.64
CA ASP A 72 24.19 1.70 -1.20
C ASP A 72 22.69 1.75 -0.88
N ASP A 73 22.18 0.84 -0.05
CA ASP A 73 20.74 0.70 0.27
C ASP A 73 20.10 1.97 0.87
N LYS A 74 20.93 3.01 1.11
CA LYS A 74 20.57 4.33 1.62
C LYS A 74 20.45 5.43 0.55
N SER A 75 20.89 5.20 -0.69
CA SER A 75 20.80 6.21 -1.74
C SER A 75 19.41 6.23 -2.37
N GLY A 76 18.70 7.35 -2.29
CA GLY A 76 17.48 7.59 -3.03
C GLY A 76 17.70 7.40 -4.54
N LEU A 77 16.71 6.83 -5.23
CA LEU A 77 16.61 6.94 -6.67
C LEU A 77 16.06 8.32 -6.98
N LEU A 78 16.93 9.19 -7.50
CA LEU A 78 16.52 10.40 -8.16
C LEU A 78 16.19 10.03 -9.61
N ALA A 79 14.91 10.02 -9.97
CA ALA A 79 14.53 9.74 -11.35
C ALA A 79 14.99 10.83 -12.34
N PHE A 80 15.50 11.98 -11.86
CA PHE A 80 15.70 13.18 -12.67
C PHE A 80 17.10 13.80 -12.63
N GLY A 81 18.10 13.15 -12.04
CA GLY A 81 19.49 13.59 -12.21
C GLY A 81 20.08 13.36 -13.61
N LEU A 82 19.37 12.68 -14.52
CA LEU A 82 19.99 11.91 -15.60
C LEU A 82 19.54 12.25 -17.03
N VAL A 83 18.61 13.19 -17.26
CA VAL A 83 18.05 13.49 -18.61
C VAL A 83 18.40 14.87 -19.20
N GLY A 84 19.25 15.65 -18.52
CA GLY A 84 19.66 16.97 -19.00
C GLY A 84 18.55 18.03 -18.92
N PRO A 85 18.91 19.32 -19.11
CA PRO A 85 18.04 20.46 -18.83
C PRO A 85 16.81 20.57 -19.74
N ASP A 86 16.84 19.99 -20.95
CA ASP A 86 15.76 20.14 -21.95
C ASP A 86 14.50 19.29 -21.65
N TYR A 87 14.59 18.35 -20.70
CA TYR A 87 13.47 17.51 -20.24
C TYR A 87 12.95 17.90 -18.85
N PHE A 88 13.39 19.03 -18.31
CA PHE A 88 13.07 19.45 -16.95
C PHE A 88 11.61 19.91 -16.83
N LYS A 89 10.75 19.02 -16.31
CA LYS A 89 9.41 19.38 -15.83
C LYS A 89 9.43 19.31 -14.30
N PRO A 90 9.09 20.39 -13.55
CA PRO A 90 9.20 20.41 -12.09
C PRO A 90 8.46 19.28 -11.37
N TRP A 91 7.30 18.85 -11.89
CA TRP A 91 6.49 17.77 -11.32
C TRP A 91 7.08 16.36 -11.52
N LEU A 92 8.16 16.26 -12.29
CA LEU A 92 8.87 15.02 -12.49
C LEU A 92 9.96 14.80 -11.45
N HIS A 93 10.43 15.82 -10.71
CA HIS A 93 11.43 15.62 -9.65
C HIS A 93 10.90 14.74 -8.52
N VAL A 94 11.12 13.43 -8.65
CA VAL A 94 10.66 12.41 -7.73
C VAL A 94 11.84 11.88 -6.94
N GLU A 95 11.81 12.16 -5.64
CA GLU A 95 12.69 11.55 -4.67
C GLU A 95 11.99 10.34 -4.05
N ILE A 96 12.56 9.15 -4.27
CA ILE A 96 12.09 7.89 -3.67
C ILE A 96 13.26 6.97 -3.38
N THR A 97 13.25 6.29 -2.25
CA THR A 97 14.29 5.33 -1.87
C THR A 97 14.00 3.93 -2.39
N TRP A 98 15.04 3.09 -2.49
CA TRP A 98 14.87 1.66 -2.77
C TRP A 98 13.95 0.97 -1.76
N LYS A 99 14.06 1.34 -0.48
CA LYS A 99 13.18 0.86 0.58
C LYS A 99 11.72 1.22 0.30
N GLU A 100 11.45 2.45 -0.12
CA GLU A 100 10.09 2.88 -0.44
C GLU A 100 9.53 2.18 -1.68
N LEU A 101 10.33 1.96 -2.73
CA LEU A 101 9.92 1.14 -3.87
C LEU A 101 9.56 -0.28 -3.43
N GLN A 102 10.45 -0.93 -2.67
CA GLN A 102 10.21 -2.26 -2.12
C GLN A 102 8.90 -2.30 -1.34
N LEU A 103 8.67 -1.34 -0.44
CA LEU A 103 7.41 -1.25 0.31
C LEU A 103 6.19 -1.17 -0.62
N GLY A 104 6.24 -0.36 -1.69
CA GLY A 104 5.15 -0.33 -2.67
C GLY A 104 4.89 -1.68 -3.32
N PHE A 105 5.93 -2.34 -3.84
CA PHE A 105 5.79 -3.67 -4.45
C PHE A 105 5.35 -4.74 -3.45
N TYR A 106 5.73 -4.64 -2.18
CA TYR A 106 5.25 -5.52 -1.12
C TYR A 106 3.82 -5.20 -0.66
N GLY A 107 3.10 -4.32 -1.33
CA GLY A 107 1.72 -3.99 -0.99
C GLY A 107 1.59 -3.08 0.22
N LYS A 108 2.65 -2.34 0.57
CA LYS A 108 2.82 -1.52 1.78
C LYS A 108 3.06 -0.03 1.48
N GLY A 109 2.65 0.43 0.30
CA GLY A 109 2.84 1.82 -0.13
C GLY A 109 1.70 2.75 0.30
N THR A 110 2.04 3.95 0.80
CA THR A 110 1.07 5.06 0.91
C THR A 110 0.63 5.54 -0.47
N PRO A 111 -0.49 6.29 -0.61
CA PRO A 111 -0.90 6.81 -1.92
C PRO A 111 0.19 7.65 -2.59
N ASP A 112 0.92 8.43 -1.79
CA ASP A 112 2.03 9.25 -2.28
C ASP A 112 3.22 8.40 -2.73
N ARG A 113 3.57 7.36 -1.95
CA ARG A 113 4.62 6.41 -2.33
C ARG A 113 4.26 5.71 -3.65
N MET A 114 3.04 5.20 -3.78
CA MET A 114 2.57 4.56 -5.02
C MET A 114 2.60 5.52 -6.21
N ARG A 115 2.20 6.79 -6.04
CA ARG A 115 2.32 7.83 -7.07
C ARG A 115 3.77 7.98 -7.53
N ARG A 116 4.70 8.16 -6.60
CA ARG A 116 6.13 8.32 -6.91
C ARG A 116 6.68 7.11 -7.66
N ILE A 117 6.34 5.89 -7.22
CA ILE A 117 6.73 4.65 -7.90
C ILE A 117 6.25 4.67 -9.35
N LEU A 118 4.97 4.99 -9.57
CA LEU A 118 4.38 5.05 -10.91
C LEU A 118 5.05 6.12 -11.80
N GLN A 119 5.43 7.27 -11.24
CA GLN A 119 6.17 8.29 -11.99
C GLN A 119 7.57 7.81 -12.39
N VAL A 120 8.27 7.11 -11.49
CA VAL A 120 9.58 6.51 -11.79
C VAL A 120 9.44 5.43 -12.87
N VAL A 121 8.45 4.56 -12.75
CA VAL A 121 8.17 3.50 -13.74
C VAL A 121 7.83 4.11 -15.10
N ASP A 122 6.91 5.09 -15.15
CA ASP A 122 6.53 5.78 -16.39
C ASP A 122 7.74 6.34 -17.14
N PHE A 123 8.60 7.03 -16.41
CA PHE A 123 9.82 7.60 -16.95
C PHE A 123 10.67 6.51 -17.61
N TYR A 124 10.99 5.44 -16.88
CA TYR A 124 11.83 4.36 -17.43
C TYR A 124 11.16 3.64 -18.61
N LEU A 125 9.87 3.32 -18.54
CA LEU A 125 9.15 2.67 -19.65
C LEU A 125 9.24 3.46 -20.96
N LYS A 126 9.32 4.80 -20.88
CA LYS A 126 9.35 5.69 -22.05
C LYS A 126 10.77 6.00 -22.53
N THR A 127 11.73 6.16 -21.61
CA THR A 127 13.08 6.64 -21.96
C THR A 127 14.12 5.54 -22.09
N ALA A 128 13.94 4.41 -21.40
CA ALA A 128 14.91 3.31 -21.40
C ALA A 128 14.91 2.53 -22.72
N ASP A 129 16.07 2.00 -23.08
CA ASP A 129 16.19 1.01 -24.16
C ASP A 129 15.97 -0.40 -23.56
N ILE A 130 14.70 -0.77 -23.41
CA ILE A 130 14.31 -1.99 -22.70
C ILE A 130 14.49 -3.21 -23.59
N ARG A 131 15.43 -4.07 -23.21
CA ARG A 131 15.55 -5.42 -23.79
C ARG A 131 14.44 -6.32 -23.27
N LEU A 132 13.32 -6.37 -23.99
CA LEU A 132 12.11 -7.12 -23.64
C LEU A 132 12.39 -8.59 -23.26
N SER A 133 13.35 -9.24 -23.90
CA SER A 133 13.75 -10.63 -23.60
C SER A 133 14.33 -10.84 -22.20
N ARG A 134 14.91 -9.80 -21.56
CA ARG A 134 15.46 -9.88 -20.21
C ARG A 134 14.43 -9.70 -19.10
N VAL A 135 13.35 -9.00 -19.42
CA VAL A 135 12.21 -8.77 -18.52
C VAL A 135 11.04 -9.70 -18.83
N TYR A 136 11.21 -10.63 -19.76
CA TYR A 136 10.21 -11.62 -20.19
C TYR A 136 8.91 -10.98 -20.71
N TRP A 137 9.03 -9.83 -21.37
CA TRP A 137 7.90 -9.14 -21.98
C TRP A 137 7.88 -9.33 -23.50
N ASN A 138 6.69 -9.27 -24.10
CA ASN A 138 6.53 -9.29 -25.56
C ASN A 138 6.47 -7.87 -26.16
N SER A 139 6.11 -6.88 -25.33
CA SER A 139 6.06 -5.46 -25.65
C SER A 139 6.35 -4.66 -24.38
N VAL A 140 6.69 -3.38 -24.52
CA VAL A 140 6.77 -2.49 -23.35
C VAL A 140 5.36 -2.40 -22.74
N MET A 141 5.24 -2.77 -21.46
CA MET A 141 3.97 -2.77 -20.73
C MET A 141 3.47 -1.35 -20.51
N GLU A 142 2.17 -1.11 -20.66
CA GLU A 142 1.56 0.18 -20.31
C GLU A 142 1.61 0.41 -18.79
N LEU A 143 1.64 1.69 -18.35
CA LEU A 143 1.73 2.02 -16.93
C LEU A 143 0.56 1.44 -16.10
N LYS A 144 -0.64 1.40 -16.69
CA LYS A 144 -1.83 0.81 -16.05
C LYS A 144 -1.67 -0.69 -15.84
N ASP A 145 -1.15 -1.40 -16.83
CA ASP A 145 -0.89 -2.84 -16.74
C ASP A 145 0.22 -3.12 -15.73
N TYR A 146 1.28 -2.30 -15.72
CA TYR A 146 2.35 -2.41 -14.74
C TYR A 146 1.81 -2.25 -13.32
N SER A 147 0.96 -1.24 -13.09
CA SER A 147 0.26 -1.07 -11.82
C SER A 147 -0.57 -2.30 -11.46
N HIS A 148 -1.37 -2.82 -12.40
CA HIS A 148 -2.24 -3.98 -12.17
C HIS A 148 -1.45 -5.23 -11.74
N TYR A 149 -0.33 -5.52 -12.40
CA TYR A 149 0.45 -6.73 -12.14
C TYR A 149 1.37 -6.62 -10.92
N TYR A 150 1.91 -5.43 -10.64
CA TYR A 150 3.00 -5.28 -9.67
C TYR A 150 2.66 -4.40 -8.46
N LEU A 151 1.62 -3.58 -8.52
CA LEU A 151 1.22 -2.70 -7.43
C LEU A 151 -0.17 -3.06 -6.91
N GLY A 152 -0.36 -2.84 -5.63
CA GLY A 152 -1.58 -3.17 -4.91
C GLY A 152 -1.35 -2.99 -3.42
N LEU A 153 -2.26 -3.48 -2.59
CA LEU A 153 -2.12 -3.41 -1.14
C LEU A 153 -2.38 -4.77 -0.53
N ASP A 154 -1.59 -5.14 0.48
CA ASP A 154 -2.04 -6.16 1.41
C ASP A 154 -2.90 -5.56 2.54
N CYS A 155 -3.49 -6.44 3.36
CA CYS A 155 -4.33 -6.02 4.47
C CYS A 155 -3.56 -5.13 5.48
N ASN A 156 -2.32 -5.51 5.81
CA ASN A 156 -1.47 -4.73 6.71
C ASN A 156 -0.98 -3.44 6.05
N GLY A 157 -0.67 -3.46 4.76
CA GLY A 157 -0.13 -2.34 4.03
C GLY A 157 -1.14 -1.22 3.85
N PHE A 158 -2.43 -1.54 3.60
CA PHE A 158 -3.48 -0.52 3.65
C PHE A 158 -3.60 0.10 5.05
N THR A 159 -3.70 -0.74 6.07
CA THR A 159 -3.88 -0.28 7.47
C THR A 159 -2.67 0.52 7.96
N GLY A 160 -1.46 0.04 7.67
CA GLY A 160 -0.19 0.69 8.00
C GLY A 160 -0.03 2.02 7.28
N ALA A 161 -0.33 2.09 5.97
CA ALA A 161 -0.32 3.33 5.22
C ALA A 161 -1.35 4.36 5.75
N PHE A 162 -2.54 3.89 6.13
CA PHE A 162 -3.54 4.74 6.78
C PHE A 162 -3.01 5.31 8.09
N LEU A 163 -2.43 4.46 8.96
CA LEU A 163 -1.89 4.89 10.25
C LEU A 163 -0.68 5.82 10.10
N GLU A 164 0.26 5.50 9.19
CA GLU A 164 1.42 6.35 8.84
C GLU A 164 0.94 7.76 8.45
N THR A 165 -0.14 7.85 7.66
CA THR A 165 -0.64 9.14 7.17
C THR A 165 -1.51 9.89 8.18
N GLN A 166 -2.39 9.18 8.89
CA GLN A 166 -3.40 9.81 9.76
C GLN A 166 -2.95 10.00 11.21
N TYR A 167 -1.94 9.23 11.64
CA TYR A 167 -1.43 9.21 13.00
C TYR A 167 0.12 9.20 13.03
N PRO A 168 0.78 10.23 12.45
CA PRO A 168 2.24 10.26 12.36
C PRO A 168 2.94 10.20 13.74
N SER A 169 2.27 10.66 14.81
CA SER A 169 2.77 10.58 16.18
C SER A 169 2.96 9.14 16.70
N LEU A 170 2.36 8.13 16.06
CA LEU A 170 2.57 6.73 16.41
C LEU A 170 3.92 6.19 15.89
N GLY A 171 4.61 6.95 15.03
CA GLY A 171 5.90 6.57 14.44
C GLY A 171 5.81 5.29 13.62
N ILE A 172 4.67 5.05 12.99
CA ILE A 172 4.40 3.86 12.18
C ILE A 172 4.98 4.11 10.79
N ASN A 173 5.83 3.20 10.34
CA ASN A 173 6.28 3.14 8.96
C ASN A 173 5.38 2.15 8.20
N GLY A 174 5.05 2.42 6.93
CA GLY A 174 4.20 1.53 6.12
C GLY A 174 4.72 0.08 6.03
N GLY A 175 6.00 -0.15 6.32
CA GLY A 175 6.58 -1.50 6.48
C GLY A 175 6.11 -2.29 7.69
N ASP A 176 5.62 -1.62 8.73
CA ASP A 176 5.30 -2.21 10.02
C ASP A 176 4.03 -3.05 9.95
N HIS A 177 4.08 -4.26 10.50
CA HIS A 177 2.87 -5.06 10.69
C HIS A 177 2.14 -4.63 11.95
N ILE A 178 0.81 -4.73 11.93
CA ILE A 178 -0.04 -4.26 13.03
C ILE A 178 0.24 -4.99 14.37
N ASN A 179 0.70 -6.24 14.36
CA ASN A 179 1.15 -6.94 15.56
C ASN A 179 2.37 -6.28 16.24
N TYR A 180 3.18 -5.52 15.53
CA TYR A 180 4.31 -4.77 16.13
C TYR A 180 3.88 -3.45 16.76
N LEU A 181 2.58 -3.13 16.72
CA LEU A 181 1.98 -1.98 17.39
C LEU A 181 1.47 -2.32 18.79
N ASP A 182 1.88 -3.47 19.34
CA ASP A 182 1.54 -3.86 20.72
C ASP A 182 1.98 -2.77 21.71
N GLY A 183 1.08 -2.41 22.61
CA GLY A 183 1.25 -1.27 23.54
C GLY A 183 1.09 0.13 22.94
N LYS A 184 0.97 0.31 21.63
CA LYS A 184 0.67 1.61 20.98
C LYS A 184 -0.82 1.83 20.72
N LEU A 185 -1.60 0.75 20.67
CA LEU A 185 -3.03 0.78 20.35
C LEU A 185 -3.86 0.27 21.53
N LYS A 186 -4.99 0.92 21.81
CA LYS A 186 -5.91 0.51 22.87
C LYS A 186 -6.83 -0.61 22.39
N LYS A 187 -6.97 -1.67 23.18
CA LYS A 187 -7.95 -2.73 22.93
C LYS A 187 -9.34 -2.26 23.34
N ARG A 188 -10.32 -2.40 22.44
CA ARG A 188 -11.75 -2.19 22.73
C ARG A 188 -12.30 -3.36 23.50
N ALA A 189 -13.09 -3.10 24.54
CA ALA A 189 -13.70 -4.14 25.38
C ALA A 189 -15.15 -4.47 24.98
N ASN A 190 -15.87 -3.51 24.39
CA ASN A 190 -17.28 -3.63 24.05
C ASN A 190 -17.60 -2.87 22.73
N LEU A 191 -18.78 -3.12 22.18
CA LEU A 191 -19.23 -2.47 20.94
C LEU A 191 -19.47 -0.96 21.09
N ALA A 192 -19.87 -0.52 22.29
CA ALA A 192 -20.12 0.90 22.58
C ALA A 192 -18.85 1.76 22.49
N GLU A 193 -17.66 1.15 22.59
CA GLU A 193 -16.38 1.83 22.41
C GLU A 193 -15.87 1.86 20.97
N VAL A 194 -16.43 1.02 20.07
CA VAL A 194 -15.91 0.90 18.70
C VAL A 194 -16.20 2.16 17.90
N ARG A 195 -15.20 2.68 17.19
CA ARG A 195 -15.29 3.92 16.40
C ARG A 195 -14.74 3.72 14.98
N PRO A 196 -15.14 4.59 14.03
CA PRO A 196 -14.44 4.72 12.75
C PRO A 196 -12.93 4.88 12.95
N GLY A 197 -12.14 4.12 12.19
CA GLY A 197 -10.68 4.07 12.30
C GLY A 197 -10.14 2.98 13.23
N ASP A 198 -10.99 2.30 14.02
CA ASP A 198 -10.58 1.13 14.79
C ASP A 198 -10.22 -0.04 13.85
N ILE A 199 -9.32 -0.91 14.30
CA ILE A 199 -8.69 -1.96 13.50
C ILE A 199 -9.08 -3.32 14.09
N LEU A 200 -9.73 -4.14 13.29
CA LEU A 200 -9.92 -5.55 13.59
C LEU A 200 -8.65 -6.31 13.21
N SER A 201 -8.03 -6.99 14.17
CA SER A 201 -6.78 -7.73 13.98
C SER A 201 -6.96 -9.21 14.26
N ARG A 202 -6.58 -10.05 13.29
CA ARG A 202 -6.54 -11.51 13.38
C ARG A 202 -5.10 -11.97 13.46
N GLU A 203 -4.81 -12.78 14.47
CA GLU A 203 -3.50 -13.36 14.74
C GLU A 203 -3.47 -14.85 14.35
N GLY A 204 -2.27 -15.37 14.07
CA GLY A 204 -2.05 -16.81 13.93
C GLY A 204 -0.68 -17.17 13.35
N GLY A 205 -0.05 -18.22 13.89
CA GLY A 205 1.27 -18.71 13.44
C GLY A 205 2.44 -17.78 13.78
N GLY A 206 2.36 -17.03 14.89
CA GLY A 206 3.43 -16.13 15.35
C GLY A 206 3.30 -14.66 14.92
N GLY A 207 2.20 -14.25 14.28
CA GLY A 207 1.96 -12.84 13.91
C GLY A 207 0.55 -12.53 13.39
N THR A 208 0.35 -11.31 12.88
CA THR A 208 -0.92 -10.88 12.27
C THR A 208 -1.15 -11.56 10.92
N ARG A 209 -2.26 -12.30 10.81
CA ARG A 209 -2.70 -12.95 9.56
C ARG A 209 -3.57 -12.05 8.70
N HIS A 210 -4.40 -11.22 9.32
CA HIS A 210 -5.30 -10.33 8.59
C HIS A 210 -5.70 -9.15 9.45
N VAL A 211 -5.92 -8.00 8.81
CA VAL A 211 -6.48 -6.82 9.45
C VAL A 211 -7.52 -6.17 8.57
N ALA A 212 -8.48 -5.51 9.20
CA ALA A 212 -9.53 -4.76 8.55
C ALA A 212 -9.88 -3.53 9.38
N MET A 213 -10.27 -2.42 8.75
CA MET A 213 -10.54 -1.17 9.44
C MET A 213 -12.03 -0.86 9.47
N ILE A 214 -12.56 -0.51 10.64
CA ILE A 214 -13.93 -0.02 10.80
C ILE A 214 -14.03 1.33 10.10
N ASN A 215 -14.85 1.40 9.05
CA ASN A 215 -15.12 2.64 8.35
C ASN A 215 -16.29 3.40 8.99
N SER A 216 -17.37 2.69 9.32
CA SER A 216 -18.49 3.25 10.07
C SER A 216 -19.22 2.19 10.88
N ILE A 217 -19.97 2.64 11.89
CA ILE A 217 -20.91 1.86 12.67
C ILE A 217 -22.29 2.48 12.49
N SER A 218 -23.31 1.66 12.25
CA SER A 218 -24.69 2.13 12.16
C SER A 218 -25.29 2.28 13.57
N GLY A 219 -25.75 3.48 13.89
CA GLY A 219 -26.31 3.82 15.20
C GLY A 219 -25.25 3.95 16.29
N MET A 220 -25.69 4.15 17.54
CA MET A 220 -24.83 4.07 18.71
C MET A 220 -25.18 2.78 19.46
N PRO A 221 -24.36 1.72 19.36
CA PRO A 221 -24.61 0.51 20.13
C PRO A 221 -24.53 0.84 21.63
N GLY A 222 -25.53 0.39 22.39
CA GLY A 222 -25.51 0.46 23.85
C GLY A 222 -24.43 -0.44 24.45
N GLU A 223 -24.13 -0.26 25.73
CA GLU A 223 -23.06 -0.98 26.43
C GLU A 223 -23.22 -2.51 26.40
N ASP A 224 -24.45 -2.99 26.39
CA ASP A 224 -24.80 -4.42 26.35
C ASP A 224 -24.98 -4.99 24.93
N ALA A 225 -24.77 -4.18 23.89
CA ALA A 225 -24.88 -4.65 22.51
C ALA A 225 -23.85 -5.75 22.24
N THR A 226 -24.33 -6.86 21.65
CA THR A 226 -23.49 -7.99 21.22
C THR A 226 -23.24 -8.02 19.71
N SER A 227 -23.99 -7.19 18.96
CA SER A 227 -23.79 -7.03 17.52
C SER A 227 -24.11 -5.61 17.05
N ALA A 228 -23.46 -5.19 15.96
CA ALA A 228 -23.74 -3.93 15.26
C ALA A 228 -23.53 -4.09 13.74
N GLN A 229 -24.25 -3.30 12.95
CA GLN A 229 -23.94 -3.15 11.52
C GLN A 229 -22.75 -2.21 11.36
N VAL A 230 -21.76 -2.64 10.58
CA VAL A 230 -20.54 -1.88 10.32
C VAL A 230 -20.26 -1.83 8.83
N THR A 231 -19.62 -0.76 8.38
CA THR A 231 -18.87 -0.81 7.13
C THR A 231 -17.39 -0.92 7.45
N VAL A 232 -16.67 -1.72 6.67
CA VAL A 232 -15.28 -2.07 6.90
C VAL A 232 -14.51 -1.84 5.62
N THR A 233 -13.41 -1.10 5.70
CA THR A 233 -12.44 -0.97 4.62
C THR A 233 -11.30 -1.95 4.85
N HIS A 234 -10.99 -2.77 3.86
CA HIS A 234 -9.94 -3.78 3.94
C HIS A 234 -9.34 -4.06 2.57
N SER A 235 -8.16 -4.68 2.54
CA SER A 235 -7.60 -5.28 1.32
C SER A 235 -7.54 -6.79 1.51
N SER A 236 -8.15 -7.58 0.61
CA SER A 236 -8.10 -9.04 0.71
C SER A 236 -8.21 -9.75 -0.63
N GLY A 237 -7.59 -10.92 -0.72
CA GLY A 237 -7.71 -11.79 -1.91
C GLY A 237 -9.13 -12.30 -2.11
N THR A 238 -9.83 -12.61 -1.01
CA THR A 238 -11.24 -13.07 -1.01
C THR A 238 -12.18 -12.07 -1.68
N TYR A 239 -11.88 -10.79 -1.59
CA TYR A 239 -12.70 -9.72 -2.17
C TYR A 239 -11.95 -8.94 -3.26
N HIS A 240 -11.03 -9.61 -3.95
CA HIS A 240 -10.34 -9.10 -5.13
C HIS A 240 -9.57 -7.79 -4.96
N GLY A 241 -9.15 -7.45 -3.74
CA GLY A 241 -8.39 -6.23 -3.50
C GLY A 241 -8.86 -5.38 -2.33
N LEU A 242 -8.44 -4.13 -2.41
CA LEU A 242 -8.88 -3.05 -1.54
C LEU A 242 -10.37 -2.79 -1.78
N GLY A 243 -11.16 -2.55 -0.74
CA GLY A 243 -12.58 -2.25 -0.85
C GLY A 243 -13.23 -1.90 0.49
N THR A 244 -14.39 -1.27 0.43
CA THR A 244 -15.27 -1.03 1.58
C THR A 244 -16.56 -1.81 1.44
N GLN A 245 -16.92 -2.59 2.47
CA GLN A 245 -18.10 -3.46 2.45
C GLN A 245 -18.85 -3.43 3.78
N LYS A 246 -20.13 -3.79 3.75
CA LYS A 246 -20.99 -3.85 4.93
C LYS A 246 -20.96 -5.24 5.55
N PHE A 247 -20.87 -5.29 6.87
CA PHE A 247 -20.87 -6.53 7.65
C PHE A 247 -21.70 -6.36 8.93
N THR A 248 -22.01 -7.49 9.56
CA THR A 248 -22.41 -7.52 10.97
C THR A 248 -21.19 -7.83 11.82
N LEU A 249 -20.81 -6.91 12.70
CA LEU A 249 -19.78 -7.14 13.71
C LEU A 249 -20.41 -7.75 14.95
N LYS A 250 -19.87 -8.86 15.44
CA LYS A 250 -20.28 -9.51 16.70
C LYS A 250 -19.12 -9.54 17.69
N LEU A 251 -19.43 -9.37 18.97
CA LEU A 251 -18.50 -9.56 20.09
C LEU A 251 -18.82 -10.86 20.82
N HIS A 252 -17.84 -11.74 20.95
CA HIS A 252 -17.93 -13.01 21.66
C HIS A 252 -17.12 -12.94 22.96
N LYS A 253 -17.81 -12.95 24.10
CA LYS A 253 -17.23 -12.73 25.43
C LYS A 253 -16.52 -13.96 26.03
N ASN A 254 -16.56 -15.13 25.37
CA ASN A 254 -16.27 -16.41 26.03
C ASN A 254 -14.79 -16.82 26.18
N LYS A 255 -13.83 -16.01 25.68
CA LYS A 255 -12.41 -15.89 26.11
C LYS A 255 -11.65 -15.09 25.03
N THR A 256 -10.76 -14.18 25.45
CA THR A 256 -9.96 -13.29 24.58
C THR A 256 -10.80 -12.45 23.59
N LEU A 257 -11.70 -11.58 24.09
CA LEU A 257 -12.46 -10.55 23.34
C LEU A 257 -12.51 -10.81 21.82
N GLN A 258 -13.19 -11.89 21.41
CA GLN A 258 -13.16 -12.34 20.03
C GLN A 258 -14.20 -11.56 19.23
N TRP A 259 -13.76 -10.95 18.15
CA TRP A 259 -14.60 -10.18 17.25
C TRP A 259 -14.86 -10.99 16.00
N GLN A 260 -16.05 -10.85 15.43
CA GLN A 260 -16.40 -11.56 14.21
C GLN A 260 -17.09 -10.62 13.23
N LEU A 261 -16.58 -10.56 12.01
CA LEU A 261 -17.37 -10.10 10.86
C LEU A 261 -18.10 -11.31 10.29
N VAL A 262 -19.43 -11.34 10.47
CA VAL A 262 -20.27 -12.46 10.05
C VAL A 262 -20.11 -12.71 8.55
N GLY A 263 -19.85 -13.97 8.19
CA GLY A 263 -19.63 -14.39 6.81
C GLY A 263 -18.22 -14.11 6.27
N TYR A 264 -17.31 -13.55 7.08
CA TYR A 264 -15.96 -13.21 6.64
C TYR A 264 -14.85 -13.81 7.52
N TYR A 265 -14.47 -13.16 8.62
CA TYR A 265 -13.39 -13.60 9.49
C TYR A 265 -13.67 -13.39 10.97
N TRP A 266 -12.98 -14.22 11.76
CA TRP A 266 -12.78 -14.03 13.18
C TRP A 266 -11.50 -13.23 13.41
N PHE A 267 -11.57 -12.31 14.37
CA PHE A 267 -10.50 -11.42 14.77
C PHE A 267 -10.29 -11.56 16.27
N ASN A 268 -9.02 -11.49 16.67
CA ASN A 268 -8.60 -11.61 18.06
C ASN A 268 -8.80 -10.30 18.80
N HIS A 269 -8.68 -9.16 18.11
CA HIS A 269 -8.68 -7.84 18.72
C HIS A 269 -9.43 -6.81 17.88
N CYS A 270 -10.01 -5.83 18.56
CA CYS A 270 -10.41 -4.54 17.99
C CYS A 270 -9.53 -3.48 18.65
N LEU A 271 -8.72 -2.78 17.85
CA LEU A 271 -7.61 -1.93 18.28
C LEU A 271 -7.86 -0.49 17.87
N ALA A 272 -7.59 0.46 18.75
CA ALA A 272 -7.80 1.88 18.52
C ALA A 272 -6.48 2.64 18.49
N PRO A 273 -6.25 3.53 17.51
CA PRO A 273 -5.16 4.49 17.58
C PRO A 273 -5.46 5.54 18.65
N GLU A 274 -4.70 5.56 19.74
CA GLU A 274 -4.81 6.64 20.73
C GLU A 274 -3.97 7.84 20.30
N ARG A 275 -4.58 9.03 20.30
CA ARG A 275 -3.82 10.28 20.33
C ARG A 275 -3.38 10.49 21.76
N LYS A 276 -2.07 10.56 21.99
CA LYS A 276 -1.53 11.19 23.19
C LYS A 276 -1.80 12.69 23.14
#